data_AF-A0A971C2Y5-F1
#
_entry.id   AF-A0A971C2Y5-F1
#
_cell.length_a   1.000
_cell.length_b   1.000
_cell.length_c   1.000
_cell.angle_alpha   90.00
_cell.angle_beta   90.00
_cell.angle_gamma   90.00
#
_symmetry.space_group_name_H-M   'P 1'
#
loop_
_entity.id
_entity.type
_entity.pdbx_description
1 polymer ?
#
loop_
_entity_poly.entity_id
_entity_poly.type
_entity_poly.pdbx_seq_one_letter_code
_entity_poly.pdbx_strand_id
1 'polypeptide(L)'
;MPSRLHRSTSALADALLGVPLAAAHGLIPGVLAAVTVAALGSVLADLIGTRVLGFAQSPISPIMVAIIVGMLVANLAPLPARLRPGVQFSVRKVLRLGIILLGIRLSLLDVARVGVYGVPVVALCITAGLVFGGLFARWLKLPERLGTLIAVGTGICGLSAIVATAPCIEADDEEVAYAAADITIFGALATFLYPYLAHTLFGLDPVRVGLFLGTAVHDTSQVVAS
;
A
#
# COMPACT_ATOMS: atom_id res chain seq x y z
N MET A 1 -7.09 -29.03 -39.37
CA MET A 1 -5.74 -28.80 -38.85
C MET A 1 -5.63 -27.44 -38.10
N PRO A 2 -6.27 -27.22 -36.93
CA PRO A 2 -6.08 -25.99 -36.15
C PRO A 2 -5.62 -26.34 -34.71
N SER A 3 -4.31 -26.52 -34.45
CA SER A 3 -3.90 -27.02 -33.11
C SER A 3 -2.58 -26.49 -32.54
N ARG A 4 -1.87 -25.56 -33.17
CA ARG A 4 -0.61 -25.00 -32.62
C ARG A 4 -0.73 -23.55 -32.13
N LEU A 5 -1.60 -22.74 -32.72
CA LEU A 5 -1.78 -21.34 -32.31
C LEU A 5 -2.45 -21.19 -30.93
N HIS A 6 -3.40 -22.07 -30.60
CA HIS A 6 -4.16 -21.95 -29.34
C HIS A 6 -3.34 -22.27 -28.08
N ARG A 7 -2.33 -23.16 -28.19
CA ARG A 7 -1.40 -23.46 -27.08
C ARG A 7 -0.41 -22.34 -26.80
N SER A 8 -0.02 -21.57 -27.82
CA SER A 8 0.93 -20.47 -27.63
C SER A 8 0.26 -19.28 -26.94
N THR A 9 -0.99 -18.95 -27.31
CA THR A 9 -1.78 -17.92 -26.63
C THR A 9 -2.10 -18.31 -25.19
N SER A 10 -2.37 -19.59 -24.91
CA SER A 10 -2.64 -20.02 -23.54
C SER A 10 -1.38 -19.99 -22.68
N ALA A 11 -0.23 -20.43 -23.18
CA ALA A 11 1.03 -20.40 -22.44
C ALA A 11 1.50 -18.97 -22.13
N LEU A 12 1.33 -18.02 -23.06
CA LEU A 12 1.62 -16.60 -22.82
C LEU A 12 0.64 -15.97 -21.83
N ALA A 13 -0.65 -16.26 -21.96
CA ALA A 13 -1.66 -15.78 -21.01
C ALA A 13 -1.45 -16.36 -19.61
N ASP A 14 -1.13 -17.65 -19.50
CA ASP A 14 -0.84 -18.34 -18.23
C ASP A 14 0.47 -17.83 -17.61
N ALA A 15 1.48 -17.48 -18.43
CA ALA A 15 2.72 -16.86 -17.97
C ALA A 15 2.52 -15.40 -17.50
N LEU A 16 1.69 -14.62 -18.20
CA LEU A 16 1.36 -13.24 -17.83
C LEU A 16 0.46 -13.19 -16.59
N LEU A 17 -0.64 -13.94 -16.57
CA LEU A 17 -1.61 -14.00 -15.48
C LEU A 17 -1.09 -14.80 -14.28
N GLY A 18 -0.19 -15.77 -14.48
CA GLY A 18 0.32 -16.65 -13.42
C GLY A 18 -0.73 -17.66 -12.91
N VAL A 19 -1.81 -17.87 -13.65
CA VAL A 19 -2.92 -18.76 -13.35
C VAL A 19 -3.46 -19.30 -14.68
N PRO A 20 -3.83 -20.60 -14.76
CA PRO A 20 -4.36 -21.16 -15.99
C PRO A 20 -5.65 -20.42 -16.41
N LEU A 21 -5.81 -20.11 -17.70
CA LEU A 21 -7.01 -19.47 -18.26
C LEU A 21 -8.33 -20.12 -17.82
N ALA A 22 -8.33 -21.43 -17.55
CA ALA A 22 -9.47 -22.16 -17.02
C ALA A 22 -9.85 -21.76 -15.57
N ALA A 23 -8.87 -21.36 -14.76
CA ALA A 23 -9.06 -20.84 -13.40
C ALA A 23 -9.26 -19.32 -13.33
N ALA A 24 -9.14 -18.61 -14.46
CA ALA A 24 -9.33 -17.16 -14.53
C ALA A 24 -10.76 -16.73 -14.12
N HIS A 25 -11.77 -17.58 -14.35
CA HIS A 25 -13.13 -17.36 -13.87
C HIS A 25 -13.23 -17.23 -12.34
N GLY A 26 -12.33 -17.88 -11.59
CA GLY A 26 -12.26 -17.79 -10.12
C GLY A 26 -11.69 -16.46 -9.61
N LEU A 27 -11.04 -15.66 -10.47
CA LEU A 27 -10.45 -14.36 -10.11
C LEU A 27 -11.45 -13.22 -10.25
N ILE A 28 -12.37 -13.35 -11.22
CA ILE A 28 -13.41 -12.37 -11.55
C ILE A 28 -14.15 -11.86 -10.30
N PRO A 29 -14.68 -12.71 -9.38
CA PRO A 29 -15.44 -12.21 -8.24
C PRO A 29 -14.61 -11.32 -7.31
N GLY A 30 -13.32 -11.62 -7.10
CA GLY A 30 -12.46 -10.82 -6.23
C GLY A 30 -11.99 -9.51 -6.87
N VAL A 31 -11.67 -9.54 -8.17
CA VAL A 31 -11.30 -8.32 -8.91
C VAL A 31 -12.51 -7.40 -9.04
N LEU A 32 -13.68 -7.95 -9.36
CA LEU A 32 -14.91 -7.18 -9.48
C LEU A 32 -15.30 -6.57 -8.12
N ALA A 33 -15.17 -7.31 -7.03
CA ALA A 33 -15.35 -6.78 -5.68
C ALA A 33 -14.40 -5.60 -5.40
N ALA A 34 -13.11 -5.72 -5.71
CA ALA A 34 -12.14 -4.63 -5.55
C ALA A 34 -12.50 -3.39 -6.39
N VAL A 35 -12.93 -3.59 -7.64
CA VAL A 35 -13.39 -2.50 -8.51
C VAL A 35 -14.66 -1.86 -7.96
N THR A 36 -15.62 -2.64 -7.45
CA THR A 36 -16.84 -2.09 -6.86
C THR A 36 -16.56 -1.27 -5.60
N VAL A 37 -15.64 -1.70 -4.74
CA VAL A 37 -15.22 -0.94 -3.56
C VAL A 37 -14.51 0.36 -3.97
N ALA A 38 -13.64 0.30 -4.98
CA ALA A 38 -12.97 1.50 -5.50
C ALA A 38 -13.97 2.49 -6.12
N ALA A 39 -14.92 2.01 -6.92
CA ALA A 39 -15.96 2.82 -7.55
C ALA A 39 -16.95 3.40 -6.51
N LEU A 40 -17.31 2.62 -5.50
CA LEU A 40 -18.11 3.13 -4.37
C LEU A 40 -17.35 4.21 -3.61
N GLY A 41 -16.06 3.98 -3.33
CA GLY A 41 -15.20 4.95 -2.66
C GLY A 41 -15.10 6.28 -3.42
N SER A 42 -14.92 6.25 -4.73
CA SER A 42 -14.86 7.46 -5.56
C SER A 42 -16.21 8.18 -5.65
N VAL A 43 -17.30 7.44 -5.86
CA VAL A 43 -18.66 8.03 -5.90
C VAL A 43 -19.04 8.64 -4.55
N LEU A 44 -18.71 7.98 -3.43
CA LEU A 44 -18.93 8.51 -2.09
C LEU A 44 -18.06 9.75 -1.81
N ALA A 45 -16.79 9.73 -2.22
CA ALA A 45 -15.90 10.88 -2.07
C ALA A 45 -16.41 12.11 -2.83
N ASP A 46 -16.90 11.93 -4.07
CA ASP A 46 -17.50 13.00 -4.86
C ASP A 46 -18.81 13.50 -4.26
N LEU A 47 -19.69 12.59 -3.79
CA LEU A 47 -20.94 12.93 -3.13
C LEU A 47 -20.72 13.75 -1.85
N ILE A 48 -19.78 13.34 -1.01
CA ILE A 48 -19.46 14.03 0.26
C ILE A 48 -18.80 15.38 -0.03
N GLY A 49 -17.85 15.44 -0.96
CA GLY A 49 -17.14 16.67 -1.32
C GLY A 49 -18.05 17.73 -1.94
N THR A 50 -18.93 17.32 -2.87
CA THR A 50 -19.77 18.27 -3.62
C THR A 50 -21.10 18.59 -2.93
N ARG A 51 -21.78 17.63 -2.29
CA ARG A 51 -23.13 17.86 -1.72
C ARG A 51 -23.14 18.20 -0.24
N VAL A 52 -22.17 17.73 0.55
CA VAL A 52 -22.18 17.94 2.02
C VAL A 52 -21.32 19.14 2.42
N LEU A 53 -20.14 19.30 1.80
CA LEU A 53 -19.18 20.34 2.20
C LEU A 53 -19.20 21.60 1.30
N GLY A 54 -19.87 21.56 0.14
CA GLY A 54 -20.06 22.74 -0.71
C GLY A 54 -18.81 23.26 -1.42
N PHE A 55 -17.73 22.48 -1.48
CA PHE A 55 -16.51 22.85 -2.19
C PHE A 55 -16.57 22.42 -3.67
N ALA A 56 -15.93 23.21 -4.55
CA ALA A 56 -15.91 22.95 -6.00
C ALA A 56 -15.11 21.69 -6.40
N GLN A 57 -14.27 21.17 -5.50
CA GLN A 57 -13.55 19.90 -5.62
C GLN A 57 -13.52 19.21 -4.25
N SER A 58 -13.66 17.88 -4.21
CA SER A 58 -13.66 17.11 -2.96
C SER A 58 -12.29 17.21 -2.28
N PRO A 59 -12.19 17.75 -1.04
CA PRO A 59 -10.93 17.81 -0.30
C PRO A 59 -10.51 16.45 0.28
N ILE A 60 -11.33 15.41 0.07
CA ILE A 60 -11.10 14.07 0.61
C ILE A 60 -10.58 13.19 -0.53
N SER A 61 -9.41 12.58 -0.32
CA SER A 61 -8.85 11.63 -1.29
C SER A 61 -9.81 10.46 -1.52
N PRO A 62 -10.21 10.16 -2.77
CA PRO A 62 -11.07 9.02 -3.11
C PRO A 62 -10.54 7.69 -2.58
N ILE A 63 -9.22 7.59 -2.46
CA ILE A 63 -8.54 6.38 -1.98
C ILE A 63 -8.71 6.23 -0.47
N MET A 64 -8.68 7.31 0.30
CA MET A 64 -8.95 7.26 1.75
C MET A 64 -10.37 6.75 2.03
N VAL A 65 -11.35 7.23 1.26
CA VAL A 65 -12.75 6.75 1.35
C VAL A 65 -12.86 5.28 0.95
N ALA A 66 -12.19 4.88 -0.13
CA ALA A 66 -12.15 3.47 -0.56
C ALA A 66 -11.53 2.54 0.50
N ILE A 67 -10.48 2.97 1.21
CA ILE A 67 -9.88 2.21 2.32
C ILE A 67 -10.87 2.05 3.47
N ILE A 68 -11.56 3.12 3.88
CA ILE A 68 -12.57 3.05 4.96
C ILE A 68 -13.70 2.09 4.57
N VAL A 69 -14.25 2.22 3.37
CA VAL A 69 -15.31 1.34 2.88
C VAL A 69 -14.82 -0.10 2.83
N GLY A 70 -13.61 -0.35 2.33
CA GLY A 70 -12.98 -1.67 2.32
C GLY A 70 -12.82 -2.27 3.72
N MET A 71 -12.35 -1.47 4.69
CA MET A 71 -12.23 -1.88 6.09
C MET A 71 -13.59 -2.20 6.72
N LEU A 72 -14.61 -1.35 6.51
CA LEU A 72 -15.96 -1.58 7.00
C LEU A 72 -16.55 -2.87 6.41
N VAL A 73 -16.43 -3.08 5.10
CA VAL A 73 -16.92 -4.30 4.44
C VAL A 73 -16.20 -5.54 4.98
N ALA A 74 -14.89 -5.47 5.17
CA ALA A 74 -14.11 -6.59 5.71
C ALA A 74 -14.43 -6.90 7.18
N ASN A 75 -14.88 -5.91 7.96
CA ASN A 75 -15.17 -6.06 9.38
C ASN A 75 -16.64 -6.43 9.66
N LEU A 76 -17.59 -5.90 8.88
CA LEU A 76 -19.03 -6.14 9.06
C LEU A 76 -19.54 -7.42 8.38
N ALA A 77 -18.87 -7.90 7.34
CA ALA A 77 -19.32 -9.08 6.58
C ALA A 77 -18.20 -10.13 6.45
N PRO A 78 -18.47 -11.41 6.75
CA PRO A 78 -17.52 -12.47 6.46
C PRO A 78 -17.32 -12.57 4.94
N LEU A 79 -16.15 -12.17 4.48
CA LEU A 79 -15.80 -12.18 3.06
C LEU A 79 -15.80 -13.63 2.53
N PRO A 80 -16.55 -13.94 1.46
CA PRO A 80 -16.58 -15.29 0.90
C PRO A 80 -15.18 -15.71 0.46
N ALA A 81 -14.80 -16.97 0.72
CA ALA A 81 -13.49 -17.51 0.34
C ALA A 81 -13.20 -17.37 -1.17
N ARG A 82 -14.24 -17.29 -2.00
CA ARG A 82 -14.17 -17.07 -3.45
C ARG A 82 -13.60 -15.70 -3.85
N LEU A 83 -13.62 -14.69 -2.97
CA LEU A 83 -13.06 -13.35 -3.28
C LEU A 83 -11.54 -13.29 -3.06
N ARG A 84 -11.02 -14.06 -2.11
CA ARG A 84 -9.59 -14.09 -1.75
C ARG A 84 -8.64 -14.23 -2.95
N PRO A 85 -8.84 -15.16 -3.90
CA PRO A 85 -7.91 -15.31 -5.03
C PRO A 85 -7.86 -14.07 -5.94
N GLY A 86 -9.00 -13.41 -6.20
CA GLY A 86 -9.02 -12.20 -7.03
C GLY A 86 -8.43 -10.97 -6.33
N VAL A 87 -8.62 -10.84 -5.01
CA VAL A 87 -7.98 -9.79 -4.20
C VAL A 87 -6.46 -9.97 -4.18
N GLN A 88 -5.98 -11.19 -3.93
CA GLN A 88 -4.54 -11.48 -3.95
C GLN A 88 -3.92 -11.27 -5.32
N PHE A 89 -4.63 -11.61 -6.41
CA PHE A 89 -4.19 -11.31 -7.77
C PHE A 89 -4.02 -9.80 -7.98
N SER A 90 -4.97 -9.00 -7.50
CA SER A 90 -4.91 -7.53 -7.62
C SER A 90 -3.68 -6.96 -6.90
N VAL A 91 -3.43 -7.38 -5.65
CA VAL A 91 -2.27 -6.93 -4.86
C VAL A 91 -0.93 -7.38 -5.47
N ARG A 92 -0.85 -8.60 -6.02
CA ARG A 92 0.43 -9.13 -6.52
C ARG A 92 0.75 -8.74 -7.96
N LYS A 93 -0.25 -8.67 -8.82
CA LYS A 93 -0.09 -8.49 -10.27
C LYS A 93 -0.54 -7.11 -10.73
N VAL A 94 -1.76 -6.69 -10.40
CA VAL A 94 -2.30 -5.39 -10.85
C VAL A 94 -1.50 -4.24 -10.23
N LEU A 95 -1.23 -4.29 -8.93
CA LEU A 95 -0.40 -3.28 -8.25
C LEU A 95 1.01 -3.22 -8.84
N ARG A 96 1.65 -4.38 -9.05
CA ARG A 96 2.99 -4.46 -9.64
C ARG A 96 3.02 -3.91 -11.07
N LEU A 97 2.00 -4.22 -11.87
CA LEU A 97 1.84 -3.66 -13.22
C LEU A 97 1.69 -2.14 -13.15
N GLY A 98 0.90 -1.62 -12.22
CA GLY A 98 0.77 -0.19 -11.96
C GLY A 98 2.11 0.47 -11.62
N ILE A 99 2.92 -0.14 -10.75
CA ILE A 99 4.28 0.34 -10.40
C ILE A 99 5.20 0.34 -11.64
N ILE A 100 5.16 -0.71 -12.46
CA ILE A 100 5.96 -0.78 -13.70
C ILE A 100 5.54 0.33 -14.68
N LEU A 101 4.24 0.51 -14.90
CA LEU A 101 3.72 1.56 -15.78
C LEU A 101 4.02 2.97 -15.25
N LEU A 102 3.96 3.16 -13.93
CA LEU A 102 4.37 4.41 -13.29
C LEU A 102 5.86 4.67 -13.53
N GLY A 103 6.70 3.65 -13.42
CA GLY A 103 8.13 3.75 -13.74
C GLY A 103 8.39 4.12 -15.20
N ILE A 104 7.62 3.57 -16.15
CA ILE A 104 7.73 3.91 -17.59
C ILE A 104 7.26 5.36 -17.86
N ARG A 105 6.25 5.84 -17.13
CA ARG A 105 5.74 7.22 -17.25
C ARG A 105 6.77 8.26 -16.77
N LEU A 106 7.62 7.89 -15.81
CA LEU A 106 8.66 8.77 -15.29
C LEU A 106 9.81 8.89 -16.31
N SER A 107 10.16 10.13 -16.68
CA SER A 107 11.34 10.37 -17.52
C SER A 107 12.59 9.93 -16.76
N LEU A 108 13.48 9.18 -17.43
CA LEU A 108 14.79 8.79 -16.86
C LEU A 108 15.58 10.01 -16.36
N LEU A 109 15.40 11.18 -16.98
CA LEU A 109 16.00 12.45 -16.55
C LEU A 109 15.37 13.02 -15.28
N ASP A 110 14.05 12.88 -15.10
CA ASP A 110 13.37 13.30 -13.88
C ASP A 110 13.73 12.39 -12.71
N VAL A 111 13.82 11.07 -12.96
CA VAL A 111 14.30 10.10 -11.97
C VAL A 111 15.76 10.37 -11.59
N ALA A 112 16.62 10.73 -12.54
CA ALA A 112 18.01 11.08 -12.24
C ALA A 112 18.12 12.37 -11.41
N ARG A 113 17.39 13.43 -11.77
CA ARG A 113 17.39 14.70 -11.02
C ARG A 113 16.78 14.56 -9.63
N VAL A 114 15.63 13.92 -9.52
CA VAL A 114 14.95 13.69 -8.24
C VAL A 114 15.72 12.66 -7.41
N GLY A 115 16.29 11.63 -8.04
CA GLY A 115 17.07 10.58 -7.36
C GLY A 115 18.33 11.10 -6.69
N VAL A 116 19.03 12.08 -7.27
CA VAL A 116 20.21 12.69 -6.65
C VAL A 116 19.89 13.33 -5.29
N TYR A 117 18.73 13.97 -5.15
CA TYR A 117 18.29 14.56 -3.88
C TYR A 117 17.47 13.61 -3.01
N GLY A 118 16.69 12.71 -3.63
CA GLY A 118 15.79 11.79 -2.96
C GLY A 118 16.49 10.60 -2.33
N VAL A 119 17.50 10.02 -2.98
CA VAL A 119 18.24 8.86 -2.45
C VAL A 119 18.92 9.17 -1.10
N PRO A 120 19.65 10.29 -0.94
CA PRO A 120 20.21 10.66 0.35
C PRO A 120 19.16 10.89 1.44
N VAL A 121 18.03 11.53 1.09
CA VAL A 121 16.93 11.77 2.03
C VAL A 121 16.30 10.46 2.48
N VAL A 122 16.00 9.55 1.56
CA VAL A 122 15.43 8.23 1.88
C VAL A 122 16.41 7.41 2.72
N ALA A 123 17.69 7.39 2.37
CA ALA A 123 18.71 6.69 3.17
C ALA A 123 18.82 7.27 4.59
N LEU A 124 18.78 8.60 4.72
CA LEU A 124 18.77 9.27 6.02
C LEU A 124 17.50 8.96 6.82
N CYS A 125 16.32 8.98 6.19
CA CYS A 125 15.05 8.63 6.82
C CYS A 125 15.04 7.18 7.30
N ILE A 126 15.50 6.23 6.48
CA ILE A 126 15.56 4.81 6.85
C ILE A 126 16.55 4.61 8.01
N THR A 127 17.76 5.18 7.92
CA THR A 127 18.76 5.03 8.99
C THR A 127 18.30 5.68 10.29
N ALA A 128 17.74 6.89 10.24
CA ALA A 128 17.14 7.54 11.39
C ALA A 128 15.98 6.70 11.96
N GLY A 129 15.05 6.24 11.11
CA GLY A 129 13.92 5.41 11.51
C GLY A 129 14.34 4.11 12.20
N LEU A 130 15.36 3.43 11.69
CA LEU A 130 15.91 2.22 12.33
C LEU A 130 16.59 2.51 13.67
N VAL A 131 17.36 3.59 13.77
CA VAL A 131 18.04 3.99 15.01
C VAL A 131 17.02 4.40 16.07
N PHE A 132 16.10 5.30 15.73
CA PHE A 132 15.06 5.76 16.64
C PHE A 132 14.09 4.63 17.01
N GLY A 133 13.67 3.82 16.04
CA GLY A 133 12.82 2.66 16.28
C GLY A 133 13.48 1.64 17.21
N GLY A 134 14.76 1.32 16.99
CA GLY A 134 15.53 0.45 17.89
C GLY A 134 15.72 1.03 19.29
N LEU A 135 15.94 2.35 19.40
CA LEU A 135 16.06 3.03 20.69
C LEU A 135 14.72 3.03 21.45
N PHE A 136 13.62 3.33 20.77
CA PHE A 136 12.28 3.27 21.34
C PHE A 136 11.91 1.85 21.77
N ALA A 137 12.23 0.84 20.97
CA ALA A 137 11.98 -0.55 21.33
C ALA A 137 12.71 -0.95 22.64
N ARG A 138 13.96 -0.51 22.80
CA ARG A 138 14.72 -0.68 24.04
C ARG A 138 14.12 0.11 25.21
N TRP A 139 13.66 1.33 24.96
CA TRP A 139 13.04 2.17 25.98
C TRP A 139 11.72 1.59 26.50
N LEU A 140 10.90 1.02 25.62
CA LEU A 140 9.66 0.31 25.95
C LEU A 140 9.91 -1.11 26.52
N LYS A 141 11.16 -1.56 26.59
CA LYS A 141 11.56 -2.90 27.06
C LYS A 141 10.86 -4.03 26.29
N LEU A 142 10.71 -3.86 24.98
CA LEU A 142 10.15 -4.89 24.12
C LEU A 142 11.10 -6.11 24.01
N PRO A 143 10.58 -7.32 23.77
CA PRO A 143 11.37 -8.46 23.36
C PRO A 143 12.24 -8.10 22.16
N GLU A 144 13.48 -8.58 22.13
CA GLU A 144 14.47 -8.16 21.12
C GLU A 144 13.98 -8.39 19.69
N ARG A 145 13.41 -9.56 19.41
CA ARG A 145 12.84 -9.93 18.12
C ARG A 145 11.67 -9.03 17.73
N LEU A 146 10.66 -8.89 18.59
CA LEU A 146 9.51 -8.00 18.36
C LEU A 146 9.93 -6.54 18.15
N GLY A 147 10.85 -6.04 18.96
CA GLY A 147 11.40 -4.69 18.85
C GLY A 147 12.10 -4.46 17.51
N THR A 148 12.89 -5.43 17.05
CA THR A 148 13.52 -5.40 15.73
C THR A 148 12.50 -5.41 14.61
N LEU A 149 11.46 -6.25 14.69
CA LEU A 149 10.40 -6.30 13.67
C LEU A 149 9.67 -4.96 13.54
N ILE A 150 9.31 -4.34 14.66
CA ILE A 150 8.62 -3.04 14.67
C ILE A 150 9.55 -1.94 14.12
N ALA A 151 10.82 -1.93 14.52
CA ALA A 151 11.79 -0.95 14.02
C ALA A 151 12.03 -1.09 12.51
N VAL A 152 12.19 -2.32 12.01
CA VAL A 152 12.41 -2.61 10.59
C VAL A 152 11.17 -2.29 9.76
N GLY A 153 9.99 -2.69 10.23
CA GLY A 153 8.74 -2.39 9.54
C GLY A 153 8.46 -0.88 9.48
N THR A 154 8.66 -0.17 10.59
CA THR A 154 8.46 1.28 10.65
C THR A 154 9.58 2.05 9.95
N GLY A 155 10.74 1.45 9.68
CA GLY A 155 11.87 2.14 9.05
C GLY A 155 11.91 2.02 7.52
N ILE A 156 11.39 0.93 6.94
CA ILE A 156 11.65 0.58 5.52
C ILE A 156 10.37 0.60 4.67
N CYS A 157 9.60 -0.49 4.67
CA CYS A 157 8.43 -0.67 3.80
C CYS A 157 7.28 -1.41 4.50
N GLY A 158 7.11 -1.15 5.81
CA GLY A 158 5.98 -1.63 6.59
C GLY A 158 5.93 -3.15 6.72
N LEU A 159 4.77 -3.72 6.43
CA LEU A 159 4.51 -5.16 6.55
C LEU A 159 5.43 -6.01 5.65
N SER A 160 5.81 -5.50 4.48
CA SER A 160 6.69 -6.25 3.56
C SER A 160 8.10 -6.44 4.14
N ALA A 161 8.59 -5.49 4.94
CA ALA A 161 9.85 -5.60 5.65
C ALA A 161 9.75 -6.59 6.82
N ILE A 162 8.67 -6.54 7.61
CA ILE A 162 8.42 -7.51 8.70
C ILE A 162 8.48 -8.94 8.17
N VAL A 163 7.72 -9.24 7.10
CA VAL A 163 7.63 -10.60 6.55
C VAL A 163 8.96 -11.05 5.94
N ALA A 164 9.74 -10.13 5.37
CA ALA A 164 11.06 -10.45 4.82
C ALA A 164 12.11 -10.70 5.92
N THR A 165 12.04 -9.99 7.05
CA THR A 165 13.04 -10.06 8.13
C THR A 165 12.72 -11.12 9.18
N ALA A 166 11.46 -11.48 9.38
CA ALA A 166 11.02 -12.51 10.31
C ALA A 166 11.83 -13.82 10.26
N PRO A 167 12.08 -14.45 9.08
CA PRO A 167 12.87 -15.68 9.01
C PRO A 167 14.37 -15.47 9.30
N CYS A 168 14.90 -14.25 9.15
CA CYS A 168 16.31 -13.96 9.40
C CYS A 168 16.66 -13.84 10.89
N ILE A 169 15.67 -13.55 11.74
CA ILE A 169 15.84 -13.41 13.19
C ILE A 169 15.12 -14.51 13.97
N GLU A 170 14.59 -15.52 13.25
CA GLU A 170 13.81 -16.62 13.81
C GLU A 170 12.67 -16.13 14.72
N ALA A 171 11.92 -15.12 14.25
CA ALA A 171 10.77 -14.60 14.97
C ALA A 171 9.61 -15.58 14.97
N ASP A 172 8.89 -15.65 16.09
CA ASP A 172 7.72 -16.51 16.23
C ASP A 172 6.51 -15.88 15.51
N ASP A 173 5.57 -16.72 15.05
CA ASP A 173 4.37 -16.26 14.32
C ASP A 173 3.55 -15.23 15.13
N GLU A 174 3.57 -15.35 16.46
CA GLU A 174 2.92 -14.40 17.37
C GLU A 174 3.60 -13.02 17.33
N GLU A 175 4.94 -12.96 17.29
CA GLU A 175 5.69 -11.70 17.21
C GLU A 175 5.47 -11.02 15.85
N VAL A 176 5.45 -11.82 14.78
CA VAL A 176 5.17 -11.34 13.41
C VAL A 176 3.75 -10.78 13.32
N ALA A 177 2.76 -11.50 13.86
CA ALA A 177 1.37 -11.06 13.87
C ALA A 177 1.20 -9.77 14.70
N TYR A 178 1.87 -9.66 15.84
CA TYR A 178 1.80 -8.49 16.70
C TYR A 178 2.42 -7.26 16.03
N ALA A 179 3.62 -7.39 15.46
CA ALA A 179 4.27 -6.32 14.71
C ALA A 179 3.44 -5.91 13.48
N ALA A 180 2.87 -6.86 12.76
CA ALA A 180 2.00 -6.60 11.62
C ALA A 180 0.74 -5.81 12.01
N ALA A 181 0.11 -6.19 13.12
CA ALA A 181 -1.07 -5.50 13.64
C ALA A 181 -0.73 -4.07 14.06
N ASP A 182 0.35 -3.88 14.82
CA ASP A 182 0.82 -2.58 15.30
C ASP A 182 1.06 -1.61 14.14
N ILE A 183 1.87 -2.02 13.15
CA ILE A 183 2.17 -1.20 11.97
C ILE A 183 0.92 -0.90 11.15
N THR A 184 0.00 -1.86 11.03
CA THR A 184 -1.25 -1.64 10.28
C THR A 184 -2.12 -0.60 10.99
N ILE A 185 -2.23 -0.66 12.32
CA ILE A 185 -3.00 0.30 13.12
C ILE A 185 -2.37 1.68 13.05
N PHE A 186 -1.07 1.80 13.30
CA PHE A 186 -0.37 3.09 13.24
C PHE A 186 -0.33 3.67 11.83
N GLY A 187 -0.13 2.85 10.80
CA GLY A 187 -0.18 3.29 9.40
C GLY A 187 -1.57 3.75 8.98
N ALA A 188 -2.63 3.06 9.43
CA ALA A 188 -4.00 3.52 9.22
C ALA A 188 -4.24 4.88 9.89
N LEU A 189 -3.84 5.03 11.17
CA LEU A 189 -3.94 6.31 11.89
C LEU A 189 -3.14 7.43 11.20
N ALA A 190 -1.91 7.14 10.76
CA ALA A 190 -1.05 8.07 10.05
C ALA A 190 -1.68 8.52 8.72
N THR A 191 -2.33 7.61 8.00
CA THR A 191 -3.04 7.94 6.74
C THR A 191 -4.11 9.01 6.95
N PHE A 192 -4.78 9.04 8.11
CA PHE A 192 -5.76 10.09 8.42
C PHE A 192 -5.12 11.36 8.97
N LEU A 193 -4.07 11.23 9.79
CA LEU A 193 -3.51 12.36 10.53
C LEU A 193 -2.49 13.17 9.70
N TYR A 194 -1.71 12.50 8.85
CA TYR A 194 -0.61 13.11 8.11
C TYR A 194 -1.04 14.11 7.05
N PRO A 195 -2.12 13.92 6.27
CA PRO A 195 -2.60 14.94 5.33
C PRO A 195 -2.96 16.26 6.03
N TYR A 196 -3.63 16.17 7.18
CA TYR A 196 -3.98 17.35 7.98
C TYR A 196 -2.74 18.04 8.55
N LEU A 197 -1.79 17.25 9.05
CA LEU A 197 -0.53 17.77 9.57
C LEU A 197 0.32 18.42 8.48
N ALA A 198 0.39 17.82 7.29
CA ALA A 198 1.14 18.35 6.16
C ALA A 198 0.57 19.69 5.68
N HIS A 199 -0.76 19.80 5.57
CA HIS A 199 -1.43 21.03 5.15
C HIS A 199 -1.28 22.16 6.18
N THR A 200 -1.26 21.83 7.47
CA THR A 200 -1.08 22.84 8.54
C THR A 200 0.37 23.33 8.67
N LEU A 201 1.38 22.46 8.46
CA LEU A 201 2.79 22.85 8.55
C LEU A 201 3.35 23.48 7.26
N PHE A 202 2.97 22.99 6.08
CA PHE A 202 3.58 23.37 4.81
C PHE A 202 2.67 24.19 3.90
N GLY A 203 1.41 24.41 4.30
CA GLY A 203 0.41 25.10 3.49
C GLY A 203 0.05 24.31 2.23
N LEU A 204 -0.29 25.03 1.15
CA LEU A 204 -0.69 24.47 -0.15
C LEU A 204 0.48 24.19 -1.10
N ASP A 205 1.74 24.17 -0.63
CA ASP A 205 2.91 23.84 -1.48
C ASP A 205 2.92 22.32 -1.81
N PRO A 206 2.57 21.92 -3.05
CA PRO A 206 2.35 20.51 -3.38
C PRO A 206 3.63 19.68 -3.32
N VAL A 207 4.80 20.31 -3.55
CA VAL A 207 6.08 19.61 -3.59
C VAL A 207 6.53 19.24 -2.18
N ARG A 208 6.36 20.16 -1.22
CA ARG A 208 6.75 19.92 0.18
C ARG A 208 5.79 18.97 0.88
N VAL A 209 4.50 19.11 0.64
CA VAL A 209 3.47 18.19 1.14
C VAL A 209 3.71 16.78 0.58
N GLY A 210 3.95 16.66 -0.74
CA GLY A 210 4.26 15.38 -1.37
C GLY A 210 5.56 14.74 -0.87
N LEU A 211 6.61 15.53 -0.63
CA LEU A 211 7.86 15.03 -0.06
C LEU A 211 7.69 14.58 1.40
N PHE A 212 6.95 15.33 2.20
CA PHE A 212 6.65 14.97 3.59
C PHE A 212 5.81 13.68 3.65
N LEU A 213 4.69 13.61 2.93
CA LEU A 213 3.83 12.43 2.91
C LEU A 213 4.55 11.21 2.31
N GLY A 214 5.31 11.41 1.22
CA GLY A 214 6.06 10.33 0.56
C GLY A 214 7.24 9.78 1.37
N THR A 215 7.75 10.54 2.34
CA THR A 215 8.82 10.08 3.26
C THR A 215 8.27 9.54 4.57
N ALA A 216 7.10 10.01 5.01
CA ALA A 216 6.49 9.62 6.27
C ALA A 216 5.61 8.36 6.15
N VAL A 217 5.12 8.03 4.95
CA VAL A 217 4.21 6.90 4.76
C VAL A 217 4.96 5.70 4.17
N HIS A 218 4.93 4.59 4.91
CA HIS A 218 5.76 3.40 4.68
C HIS A 218 5.10 2.35 3.77
N ASP A 219 3.86 2.60 3.33
CA ASP A 219 3.12 1.71 2.43
C ASP A 219 2.61 2.51 1.22
N THR A 220 2.94 2.06 0.01
CA THR A 220 2.54 2.72 -1.24
C THR A 220 1.02 2.90 -1.36
N SER A 221 0.22 2.02 -0.76
CA SER A 221 -1.23 2.15 -0.75
C SER A 221 -1.71 3.35 0.09
N GLN A 222 -1.01 3.67 1.16
CA GLN A 222 -1.29 4.79 2.05
C GLN A 222 -0.76 6.11 1.45
N VAL A 223 0.38 6.11 0.74
CA VAL A 223 0.94 7.31 0.08
C VAL A 223 -0.01 7.87 -0.97
N VAL A 224 -0.66 7.01 -1.75
CA VAL A 224 -1.62 7.49 -2.78
C VAL A 224 -2.94 7.93 -2.12
N ALA A 225 -3.20 7.49 -0.89
CA ALA A 225 -4.37 7.90 -0.11
C ALA A 225 -4.24 9.29 0.51
N SER A 226 -3.03 9.74 0.84
CA SER A 226 -2.72 11.01 1.48
C SER A 226 -2.51 12.15 0.50
#